data_AF-A0A679JGB5-F1
#
_entry.id   AF-A0A679JGB5-F1
#
_cell.length_a   1.000
_cell.length_b   1.000
_cell.length_c   1.000
_cell.angle_alpha   90.00
_cell.angle_beta   90.00
_cell.angle_gamma   90.00
#
_symmetry.space_group_name_H-M   'P 1'
#
loop_
_entity.id
_entity.type
_entity.pdbx_description
1 polymer ?
#
loop_
_entity_poly.entity_id
_entity_poly.type
_entity_poly.pdbx_seq_one_letter_code
_entity_poly.pdbx_strand_id
1 'polypeptide(L)'
;MALLGFGRRREPADDTARRRVEEWVRDLVEPGTVVKVNEILCPDPSCPGLETIVLVMRPGRKTQAAKVAKPLAEVTRAEVEAALADLP
;
A
#
# COMPACT_ATOMS: atom_id res chain seq x y z
N MET A 1 -30.12 -18.88 -11.28
CA MET A 1 -28.83 -18.20 -11.57
C MET A 1 -28.41 -17.41 -10.35
N ALA A 2 -27.60 -18.01 -9.47
CA ALA A 2 -27.08 -17.33 -8.28
C ALA A 2 -25.65 -16.86 -8.57
N LEU A 3 -25.46 -15.56 -8.77
CA LEU A 3 -24.15 -14.91 -8.80
C LEU A 3 -23.73 -14.65 -7.34
N LEU A 4 -23.15 -15.66 -6.70
CA LEU A 4 -22.57 -15.53 -5.36
C LEU A 4 -21.06 -15.31 -5.51
N GLY A 5 -20.65 -14.05 -5.51
CA GLY A 5 -19.25 -13.66 -5.37
C GLY A 5 -18.76 -14.03 -3.96
N PHE A 6 -18.14 -15.20 -3.84
CA PHE A 6 -17.38 -15.63 -2.67
C PHE A 6 -16.09 -14.80 -2.56
N GLY A 7 -16.21 -13.52 -2.23
CA GLY A 7 -15.09 -12.73 -1.75
C GLY A 7 -14.72 -13.24 -0.37
N ARG A 8 -13.74 -14.14 -0.27
CA ARG A 8 -13.15 -14.51 1.01
C ARG A 8 -12.66 -13.22 1.67
N ARG A 9 -13.24 -12.86 2.82
CA ARG A 9 -12.69 -11.83 3.71
C ARG A 9 -11.26 -12.25 4.01
N ARG A 10 -10.26 -11.60 3.40
CA ARG A 10 -8.86 -11.88 3.68
C ARG A 10 -8.61 -11.54 5.15
N GLU A 11 -7.85 -12.40 5.83
CA GLU A 11 -7.36 -12.08 7.16
C GLU A 11 -6.56 -10.79 7.07
N PRO A 12 -6.81 -9.81 7.94
CA PRO A 12 -6.12 -8.53 7.90
C PRO A 12 -4.61 -8.77 7.93
N ALA A 13 -3.88 -8.03 7.11
CA ALA A 13 -2.41 -8.08 7.12
C ALA A 13 -1.90 -7.79 8.54
N ASP A 14 -0.81 -8.44 8.92
CA ASP A 14 -0.17 -8.29 10.23
C ASP A 14 -0.03 -6.80 10.58
N ASP A 15 -0.68 -6.40 11.67
CA ASP A 15 -0.67 -5.03 12.17
C ASP A 15 0.77 -4.54 12.43
N THR A 16 1.69 -5.44 12.74
CA THR A 16 3.12 -5.16 12.91
C THR A 16 3.76 -4.75 11.59
N ALA A 17 3.52 -5.52 10.51
CA ALA A 17 4.03 -5.20 9.19
C ALA A 17 3.46 -3.87 8.67
N ARG A 18 2.16 -3.62 8.90
CA ARG A 18 1.53 -2.36 8.53
C ARG A 18 2.14 -1.16 9.25
N ARG A 19 2.28 -1.23 10.57
CA ARG A 19 2.88 -0.15 11.38
C ARG A 19 4.31 0.14 10.96
N ARG A 20 5.11 -0.90 10.71
CA ARG A 20 6.49 -0.76 10.21
C ARG A 20 6.55 0.03 8.90
N VAL A 21 5.70 -0.30 7.93
CA VAL A 21 5.66 0.42 6.64
C VAL A 21 5.12 1.85 6.83
N GLU A 22 4.10 2.05 7.66
CA GLU A 22 3.60 3.39 7.99
C GLU A 22 4.67 4.29 8.62
N GLU A 23 5.49 3.74 9.52
CA GLU A 23 6.62 4.44 10.14
C GLU A 23 7.65 4.88 9.09
N TRP A 24 8.06 3.97 8.19
CA TRP A 24 8.98 4.34 7.10
C TRP A 24 8.40 5.42 6.19
N VAL A 25 7.12 5.32 5.82
CA VAL A 25 6.49 6.35 4.98
C VAL A 25 6.43 7.69 5.72
N ARG A 26 6.11 7.71 7.02
CA ARG A 26 6.07 8.93 7.83
C ARG A 26 7.43 9.63 7.89
N ASP A 27 8.53 8.88 7.93
CA ASP A 27 9.89 9.45 7.88
C ASP A 27 10.23 10.11 6.53
N LEU A 28 9.52 9.74 5.45
CA LEU A 28 9.84 10.10 4.07
C LEU A 28 8.89 11.16 3.49
N VAL A 29 7.83 11.53 4.21
CA VAL A 29 6.84 12.53 3.75
C VAL A 29 6.83 13.76 4.63
N GLU A 30 6.30 14.85 4.10
CA GLU A 30 6.21 16.12 4.79
C GLU A 30 5.20 16.06 5.95
N PRO A 31 5.43 16.79 7.06
CA PRO A 31 4.48 16.88 8.17
C PRO A 31 3.08 17.32 7.71
N GLY A 32 2.05 16.77 8.33
CA GLY A 32 0.65 17.06 7.97
C GLY A 32 0.13 16.26 6.77
N THR A 33 0.98 15.45 6.12
CA THR A 33 0.55 14.48 5.11
C THR A 33 -0.18 13.32 5.78
N VAL A 34 -1.40 13.02 5.32
CA VAL A 34 -2.12 11.82 5.78
C VAL A 34 -1.70 10.63 4.92
N VAL A 35 -1.36 9.53 5.58
CA VAL A 35 -0.89 8.29 4.94
C VAL A 35 -1.82 7.14 5.28
N LYS A 36 -2.12 6.29 4.28
CA LYS A 36 -2.76 4.98 4.51
C LYS A 36 -2.02 3.88 3.77
N VAL A 37 -1.72 2.80 4.46
CA VAL A 37 -1.04 1.62 3.88
C VAL A 37 -2.01 0.45 3.85
N ASN A 38 -2.20 -0.15 2.68
CA ASN A 38 -3.10 -1.27 2.48
C ASN A 38 -2.42 -2.34 1.62
N GLU A 39 -2.68 -3.60 1.94
CA GLU A 39 -2.42 -4.72 1.03
C GLU A 39 -3.70 -5.01 0.25
N ILE A 40 -3.59 -5.16 -1.06
CA ILE A 40 -4.71 -5.49 -1.93
C ILE A 40 -4.36 -6.62 -2.90
N LEU A 41 -5.39 -7.24 -3.46
CA LEU A 41 -5.22 -8.10 -4.61
C LEU A 41 -4.81 -7.25 -5.81
N CYS A 42 -3.69 -7.63 -6.41
CA CYS A 42 -3.20 -7.03 -7.61
C CYS A 42 -4.01 -7.60 -8.80
N PRO A 43 -4.81 -6.80 -9.52
CA PRO A 43 -5.67 -7.31 -10.59
C PRO A 43 -4.89 -7.69 -11.85
N ASP A 44 -3.60 -7.32 -11.91
CA ASP A 44 -2.75 -7.58 -13.07
C ASP A 44 -2.29 -9.05 -13.09
N PRO A 45 -2.49 -9.78 -14.20
CA PRO A 45 -2.11 -11.19 -14.32
C PRO A 45 -0.59 -11.43 -14.29
N SER A 46 0.24 -10.40 -14.50
CA SER A 46 1.71 -10.47 -14.35
C SER A 46 2.18 -10.31 -12.91
N CYS A 47 1.30 -9.93 -12.00
CA CYS A 47 1.60 -9.65 -10.60
C CYS A 47 1.56 -10.94 -9.78
N PRO A 48 2.40 -11.07 -8.73
CA PRO A 48 2.41 -12.26 -7.86
C PRO A 48 1.13 -12.47 -7.02
N GLY A 49 0.10 -11.64 -7.23
CA GLY A 49 -1.23 -11.76 -6.64
C GLY A 49 -1.55 -10.70 -5.59
N LEU A 50 -0.54 -10.17 -4.89
CA LEU A 50 -0.71 -9.12 -3.88
C LEU A 50 0.19 -7.93 -4.15
N GLU A 51 -0.33 -6.75 -3.88
CA GLU A 51 0.44 -5.50 -3.88
C GLU A 51 0.13 -4.67 -2.63
N THR A 52 1.12 -3.90 -2.19
CA THR A 52 0.98 -2.91 -1.13
C THR A 52 0.80 -1.54 -1.76
N ILE A 53 -0.29 -0.87 -1.41
CA ILE A 53 -0.61 0.49 -1.83
C ILE A 53 -0.46 1.44 -0.63
N VAL A 54 0.37 2.46 -0.82
CA VAL A 54 0.53 3.59 0.08
C VAL A 54 -0.19 4.80 -0.51
N LEU A 55 -1.29 5.22 0.11
CA LEU A 55 -1.99 6.45 -0.23
C LEU A 55 -1.35 7.62 0.51
N VAL A 56 -0.90 8.62 -0.25
CA VAL A 56 -0.30 9.85 0.25
C VAL A 56 -1.23 11.01 -0.05
N MET A 57 -1.74 11.66 0.99
CA MET A 57 -2.75 12.72 0.92
C MET A 57 -2.17 14.01 1.50
N ARG A 58 -1.49 14.76 0.64
CA ARG A 58 -0.92 16.07 1.00
C ARG A 58 -2.01 17.15 0.97
N PRO A 59 -2.02 18.11 1.92
CA PRO A 59 -2.98 19.21 1.90
C PRO A 59 -2.99 19.97 0.56
N GLY A 60 -4.16 20.17 -0.02
CA GLY A 60 -4.33 20.91 -1.28
C GLY A 60 -3.82 20.20 -2.54
N ARG A 61 -3.35 18.94 -2.45
CA ARG A 61 -2.92 18.12 -3.60
C ARG A 61 -3.89 16.98 -3.84
N LYS A 62 -3.89 16.44 -5.07
CA LYS A 62 -4.61 15.19 -5.36
C LYS A 62 -3.98 14.04 -4.59
N THR A 63 -4.79 13.10 -4.13
CA THR A 63 -4.31 11.85 -3.53
C THR A 63 -3.43 11.09 -4.51
N GLN A 64 -2.28 10.65 -4.03
CA GLN A 64 -1.30 9.88 -4.79
C GLN A 64 -1.19 8.48 -4.22
N ALA A 65 -0.93 7.50 -5.08
CA ALA A 65 -0.77 6.11 -4.70
C ALA A 65 0.61 5.62 -5.12
N ALA A 66 1.46 5.33 -4.15
CA ALA A 66 2.70 4.59 -4.37
C ALA A 66 2.39 3.09 -4.25
N LYS A 67 2.93 2.28 -5.16
CA LYS A 67 2.65 0.85 -5.24
C LYS A 67 3.93 0.04 -5.13
N VAL A 68 3.90 -1.01 -4.32
CA VAL A 68 4.94 -2.03 -4.24
C VAL A 68 4.28 -3.36 -4.55
N ALA A 69 4.72 -4.04 -5.62
CA ALA A 69 4.14 -5.30 -6.10
C ALA A 69 4.54 -6.51 -5.21
N LYS A 70 4.31 -6.38 -3.91
CA LYS A 70 4.60 -7.37 -2.87
C LYS A 70 3.52 -7.37 -1.77
N PRO A 71 3.34 -8.50 -1.07
CA PRO A 71 2.62 -8.55 0.19
C PRO A 71 3.25 -7.62 1.23
N LEU A 72 2.44 -7.07 2.13
CA LEU A 72 2.87 -6.06 3.11
C LEU A 72 3.99 -6.56 4.03
N ALA A 73 3.97 -7.85 4.36
CA ALA A 73 4.98 -8.49 5.21
C ALA A 73 6.38 -8.50 4.57
N GLU A 74 6.45 -8.54 3.24
CA GLU A 74 7.68 -8.67 2.45
C GLU A 74 8.21 -7.33 1.92
N VAL A 75 7.46 -6.23 2.12
CA VAL A 75 7.89 -4.88 1.74
C VAL A 75 9.11 -4.46 2.55
N THR A 76 10.11 -3.93 1.86
CA THR A 76 11.32 -3.36 2.45
C THR A 76 11.31 -1.83 2.43
N ARG A 77 12.11 -1.20 3.30
CA ARG A 77 12.23 0.27 3.34
C ARG A 77 12.71 0.86 2.01
N ALA A 78 13.70 0.24 1.37
CA ALA A 78 14.24 0.72 0.10
C ALA A 78 13.19 0.73 -1.03
N GLU A 79 12.29 -0.26 -1.04
CA GLU A 79 11.19 -0.30 -2.01
C GLU A 79 10.12 0.76 -1.73
N VAL A 80 9.88 1.08 -0.46
CA VAL A 80 9.02 2.21 -0.08
C VAL A 80 9.64 3.53 -0.56
N GLU A 81 10.94 3.73 -0.34
CA GLU A 81 11.66 4.91 -0.80
C GLU A 81 11.58 5.06 -2.32
N ALA A 82 11.83 3.98 -3.07
CA ALA A 82 11.69 3.97 -4.52
C ALA A 82 10.26 4.29 -4.97
N ALA A 83 9.26 3.63 -4.38
CA ALA A 83 7.86 3.83 -4.76
C ALA A 83 7.36 5.25 -4.45
N LEU A 84 7.88 5.90 -3.39
CA LEU A 84 7.57 7.29 -3.06
C LEU A 84 8.30 8.29 -3.97
N ALA A 85 9.50 7.96 -4.44
CA ALA A 85 10.26 8.81 -5.38
C ALA A 85 9.56 8.96 -6.74
N ASP A 86 8.74 7.98 -7.14
CA ASP A 86 7.93 8.03 -8.36
C ASP A 86 6.67 8.91 -8.24
N LEU A 87 6.39 9.47 -7.06
CA LEU A 87 5.23 10.35 -6.87
C LEU A 87 5.50 11.77 -7.41
N PRO A 88 4.54 12.39 -8.12
CA PRO A 88 4.69 13.73 -8.69
C PRO A 88 4.49 14.91 -7.70
#